data_AF-A0A2V8MH24-F1
#
_entry.id   AF-A0A2V8MH24-F1
#
_cell.length_a   1.000
_cell.length_b   1.000
_cell.length_c   1.000
_cell.angle_alpha   90.00
_cell.angle_beta   90.00
_cell.angle_gamma   90.00
#
_symmetry.space_group_name_H-M   'P 1'
#
loop_
_entity.id
_entity.type
_entity.pdbx_description
1 polymer ?
#
loop_
_entity_poly.entity_id
_entity_poly.type
_entity_poly.pdbx_seq_one_letter_code
_entity_poly.pdbx_strand_id
1 'polypeptide(L)'
;VYVGQSAGQGTSITSASFNTFIGYKSGANNANGGNNTYIGWKADSSVGNLNFASAIGACAQVGASDTIVIGKAAGFCNGVSRPADSVVVPGSLTVNGTFSNPSDIRLKTGVTNLKYGLNEVLRLHPVSWTWKTDSENRRQVGLIAQEVRPLLPELIVEGTDKGHLLSMNYLGLLPIMIKAIQEQQATINELRNEIVAQQNRSAPLKPAASRAESTEMVHSVNGNVVTDEKGEAIVFLPRDFETSHRDFRYQLTVIGQFAQAIVSREIKDNCFVVKTDKPNVKVSWQVTGSRHDLFANANRE
;
A
#
# COMPACT_ATOMS: atom_id res chain seq x y z
N VAL A 1 -18.28 -38.31 19.44
CA VAL A 1 -17.93 -38.39 20.88
C VAL A 1 -18.54 -37.18 21.58
N TYR A 2 -19.31 -37.40 22.65
CA TYR A 2 -19.94 -36.34 23.44
C TYR A 2 -19.42 -36.43 24.87
N VAL A 3 -18.74 -35.38 25.35
CA VAL A 3 -18.18 -35.34 26.71
C VAL A 3 -18.61 -34.04 27.39
N GLY A 4 -19.29 -34.17 28.53
CA GLY A 4 -19.80 -33.04 29.32
C GLY A 4 -21.32 -33.04 29.44
N GLN A 5 -21.81 -32.46 30.54
CA GLN A 5 -23.25 -32.33 30.79
C GLN A 5 -23.91 -31.56 29.64
N SER A 6 -24.98 -32.08 29.05
CA SER A 6 -25.71 -31.43 27.95
C SER A 6 -24.93 -31.29 26.62
N ALA A 7 -23.80 -31.97 26.42
CA ALA A 7 -23.13 -32.01 25.11
C ALA A 7 -24.03 -32.72 24.08
N GLY A 8 -24.33 -32.07 22.95
CA GLY A 8 -25.31 -32.55 21.97
C GLY A 8 -26.76 -32.59 22.47
N GLN A 9 -27.08 -31.98 23.63
CA GLN A 9 -28.45 -31.95 24.13
C GLN A 9 -29.27 -30.89 23.37
N GLY A 10 -30.38 -31.30 22.77
CA GLY A 10 -31.24 -30.46 21.93
C GLY A 10 -31.42 -31.00 20.52
N THR A 11 -30.65 -32.02 20.15
CA THR A 11 -30.63 -32.56 18.79
C THR A 11 -31.04 -34.02 18.79
N SER A 12 -32.14 -34.33 18.09
CA SER A 12 -32.39 -35.69 17.62
C SER A 12 -31.40 -35.94 16.50
N ILE A 13 -30.19 -36.37 16.84
CA ILE A 13 -29.14 -36.64 15.87
C ILE A 13 -29.59 -37.84 15.02
N THR A 14 -30.19 -37.55 13.87
CA THR A 14 -30.79 -38.55 12.98
C THR A 14 -29.80 -39.03 11.93
N SER A 15 -28.97 -38.14 11.37
CA SER A 15 -28.00 -38.44 10.31
C SER A 15 -26.59 -37.86 10.53
N ALA A 16 -26.38 -37.06 11.58
CA ALA A 16 -25.10 -36.43 11.83
C ALA A 16 -24.03 -37.46 12.28
N SER A 17 -22.94 -37.56 11.53
CA SER A 17 -21.85 -38.51 11.78
C SER A 17 -20.51 -37.80 12.00
N PHE A 18 -19.59 -38.44 12.73
CA PHE A 18 -18.20 -38.00 12.91
C PHE A 18 -17.99 -36.67 13.67
N ASN A 19 -18.87 -36.35 14.62
CA ASN A 19 -18.75 -35.15 15.45
C ASN A 19 -18.02 -35.41 16.79
N THR A 20 -17.31 -34.39 17.29
CA THR A 20 -16.70 -34.36 18.63
C THR A 20 -17.14 -33.11 19.39
N PHE A 21 -17.96 -33.28 20.43
CA PHE A 21 -18.42 -32.18 21.29
C PHE A 21 -17.95 -32.37 22.73
N ILE A 22 -17.24 -31.37 23.27
CA ILE A 22 -16.66 -31.39 24.61
C ILE A 22 -17.04 -30.09 25.34
N GLY A 23 -17.75 -30.20 26.47
CA GLY A 23 -18.16 -29.05 27.30
C GLY A 23 -19.68 -28.86 27.39
N TYR A 24 -20.13 -28.14 28.42
CA TYR A 24 -21.56 -27.98 28.68
C TYR A 24 -22.27 -27.22 27.57
N LYS A 25 -23.37 -27.80 27.06
CA LYS A 25 -24.13 -27.28 25.90
C LYS A 25 -23.28 -27.04 24.65
N SER A 26 -22.23 -27.82 24.44
CA SER A 26 -21.50 -27.80 23.17
C SER A 26 -22.28 -28.54 22.08
N GLY A 27 -22.31 -28.00 20.86
CA GLY A 27 -23.01 -28.58 19.71
C GLY A 27 -24.52 -28.74 19.85
N ALA A 28 -25.16 -27.92 20.70
CA ALA A 28 -26.60 -27.98 20.95
C ALA A 28 -27.44 -27.60 19.71
N ASN A 29 -26.87 -26.83 18.77
CA ASN A 29 -27.54 -26.44 17.53
C ASN A 29 -27.27 -27.41 16.35
N ASN A 30 -26.64 -28.57 16.57
CA ASN A 30 -26.24 -29.49 15.50
C ASN A 30 -27.08 -30.77 15.44
N ALA A 31 -28.14 -30.76 14.62
CA ALA A 31 -29.02 -31.90 14.38
C ALA A 31 -28.53 -32.84 13.27
N ASN A 32 -28.08 -32.28 12.15
CA ASN A 32 -27.77 -33.01 10.92
C ASN A 32 -26.32 -32.82 10.42
N GLY A 33 -25.59 -31.82 10.94
CA GLY A 33 -24.24 -31.49 10.47
C GLY A 33 -23.19 -32.51 10.91
N GLY A 34 -22.28 -32.90 10.02
CA GLY A 34 -21.26 -33.92 10.28
C GLY A 34 -19.82 -33.39 10.27
N ASN A 35 -18.88 -34.19 10.78
CA ASN A 35 -17.45 -33.87 10.79
C ASN A 35 -17.08 -32.58 11.56
N ASN A 36 -17.84 -32.22 12.60
CA ASN A 36 -17.62 -31.01 13.38
C ASN A 36 -16.86 -31.26 14.69
N THR A 37 -16.10 -30.27 15.15
CA THR A 37 -15.39 -30.28 16.44
C THR A 37 -15.72 -29.06 17.28
N TYR A 38 -16.47 -29.24 18.37
CA TYR A 38 -16.84 -28.16 19.29
C TYR A 38 -16.29 -28.42 20.68
N ILE A 39 -15.42 -27.54 21.16
CA ILE A 39 -14.72 -27.70 22.45
C ILE A 39 -14.86 -26.42 23.27
N GLY A 40 -15.61 -26.49 24.37
CA GLY A 40 -15.82 -25.39 25.30
C GLY A 40 -17.25 -25.29 25.81
N TRP A 41 -17.44 -24.53 26.90
CA TRP A 41 -18.77 -24.18 27.39
C TRP A 41 -19.54 -23.40 26.33
N LYS A 42 -20.66 -23.92 25.84
CA LYS A 42 -21.45 -23.33 24.72
C LYS A 42 -20.65 -23.08 23.44
N ALA A 43 -19.62 -23.88 23.16
CA ALA A 43 -18.99 -23.89 21.84
C ALA A 43 -19.95 -24.54 20.82
N ASP A 44 -20.30 -23.84 19.75
CA ASP A 44 -21.38 -24.29 18.84
C ASP A 44 -21.30 -23.65 17.44
N SER A 45 -22.22 -24.03 16.56
CA SER A 45 -22.53 -23.29 15.33
C SER A 45 -23.50 -22.14 15.60
N SER A 46 -23.29 -21.00 14.93
CA SER A 46 -24.24 -19.87 14.95
C SER A 46 -25.42 -20.04 13.99
N VAL A 47 -25.36 -21.01 13.07
CA VAL A 47 -26.38 -21.25 12.04
C VAL A 47 -26.96 -22.68 12.07
N GLY A 48 -26.34 -23.58 12.84
CA GLY A 48 -26.70 -24.99 12.96
C GLY A 48 -26.25 -25.83 11.76
N ASN A 49 -26.16 -27.15 11.98
CA ASN A 49 -25.99 -28.17 10.93
C ASN A 49 -24.85 -27.96 9.92
N LEU A 50 -23.73 -27.36 10.34
CA LEU A 50 -22.55 -27.17 9.49
C LEU A 50 -21.82 -28.49 9.22
N ASN A 51 -20.93 -28.49 8.23
CA ASN A 51 -20.01 -29.62 8.00
C ASN A 51 -18.56 -29.14 8.04
N PHE A 52 -17.66 -29.98 8.56
CA PHE A 52 -16.23 -29.64 8.67
C PHE A 52 -15.96 -28.33 9.44
N ALA A 53 -16.81 -28.02 10.42
CA ALA A 53 -16.72 -26.80 11.19
C ALA A 53 -16.11 -27.07 12.57
N SER A 54 -15.26 -26.15 13.05
CA SER A 54 -14.70 -26.23 14.39
C SER A 54 -14.90 -24.94 15.17
N ALA A 55 -15.27 -25.06 16.44
CA ALA A 55 -15.37 -23.96 17.39
C ALA A 55 -14.66 -24.35 18.69
N ILE A 56 -13.60 -23.61 19.04
CA ILE A 56 -12.73 -23.93 20.17
C ILE A 56 -12.69 -22.73 21.11
N GLY A 57 -13.14 -22.91 22.35
CA GLY A 57 -13.22 -21.87 23.38
C GLY A 57 -14.62 -21.73 23.99
N ALA A 58 -14.72 -21.13 25.18
CA ALA A 58 -16.02 -20.85 25.79
C ALA A 58 -16.79 -19.81 24.97
N CYS A 59 -18.05 -20.10 24.63
CA CYS A 59 -18.90 -19.31 23.73
C CYS A 59 -18.34 -19.13 22.31
N ALA A 60 -17.35 -19.92 21.87
CA ALA A 60 -16.88 -19.85 20.49
C ALA A 60 -18.02 -20.27 19.54
N GLN A 61 -18.23 -19.49 18.47
CA GLN A 61 -19.27 -19.74 17.48
C GLN A 61 -18.70 -19.77 16.07
N VAL A 62 -18.99 -20.83 15.32
CA VAL A 62 -18.61 -20.97 13.91
C VAL A 62 -19.83 -20.79 13.01
N GLY A 63 -19.70 -19.94 12.00
CA GLY A 63 -20.81 -19.50 11.15
C GLY A 63 -20.87 -20.13 9.76
N ALA A 64 -19.87 -20.93 9.38
CA ALA A 64 -19.80 -21.55 8.06
C ALA A 64 -19.14 -22.92 8.13
N SER A 65 -19.46 -23.78 7.15
CA SER A 65 -18.75 -25.04 6.91
C SER A 65 -17.28 -24.77 6.55
N ASP A 66 -16.45 -25.80 6.64
CA ASP A 66 -15.04 -25.73 6.21
C ASP A 66 -14.23 -24.62 6.93
N THR A 67 -14.62 -24.31 8.16
CA THR A 67 -14.12 -23.17 8.92
C THR A 67 -13.75 -23.58 10.34
N ILE A 68 -12.63 -23.04 10.82
CA ILE A 68 -12.21 -23.17 12.22
C ILE A 68 -12.26 -21.80 12.88
N VAL A 69 -12.96 -21.71 14.01
CA VAL A 69 -12.98 -20.54 14.89
C VAL A 69 -12.31 -20.91 16.21
N ILE A 70 -11.29 -20.12 16.58
CA ILE A 70 -10.57 -20.25 17.85
C ILE A 70 -10.83 -18.99 18.67
N GLY A 71 -11.55 -19.15 19.77
CA GLY A 71 -12.03 -18.07 20.64
C GLY A 71 -13.42 -17.55 20.26
N LYS A 72 -13.99 -16.71 21.13
CA LYS A 72 -15.26 -16.01 20.88
C LYS A 72 -15.05 -14.60 20.33
N ALA A 73 -16.04 -14.15 19.55
CA ALA A 73 -16.17 -12.73 19.18
C ALA A 73 -16.53 -11.86 20.41
N ALA A 74 -16.36 -10.55 20.28
CA ALA A 74 -16.87 -9.61 21.27
C ALA A 74 -18.41 -9.68 21.33
N GLY A 75 -18.97 -9.60 22.53
CA GLY A 75 -20.42 -9.70 22.73
C GLY A 75 -20.78 -10.31 24.07
N PHE A 76 -22.00 -10.81 24.19
CA PHE A 76 -22.49 -11.39 25.43
C PHE A 76 -22.16 -12.88 25.51
N CYS A 77 -21.51 -13.30 26.60
CA CYS A 77 -21.32 -14.69 26.95
C CYS A 77 -21.81 -14.89 28.39
N ASN A 78 -22.84 -15.73 28.55
CA ASN A 78 -23.60 -15.89 29.79
C ASN A 78 -24.28 -14.61 30.32
N GLY A 79 -24.80 -13.76 29.42
CA GLY A 79 -25.41 -12.49 29.83
C GLY A 79 -24.42 -11.41 30.28
N VAL A 80 -23.11 -11.69 30.24
CA VAL A 80 -22.05 -10.74 30.56
C VAL A 80 -21.37 -10.30 29.27
N SER A 81 -21.24 -8.98 29.07
CA SER A 81 -20.48 -8.43 27.95
C SER A 81 -18.99 -8.77 28.10
N ARG A 82 -18.38 -9.31 27.05
CA ARG A 82 -16.97 -9.71 27.01
C ARG A 82 -16.32 -9.19 25.73
N PRO A 83 -15.04 -8.81 25.78
CA PRO A 83 -14.27 -8.50 24.57
C PRO A 83 -14.11 -9.77 23.71
N ALA A 84 -13.63 -9.61 22.48
CA ALA A 84 -13.17 -10.76 21.70
C ALA A 84 -11.98 -11.42 22.40
N ASP A 85 -11.82 -12.73 22.21
CA ASP A 85 -10.62 -13.41 22.72
C ASP A 85 -9.39 -13.01 21.89
N SER A 86 -8.22 -12.99 22.54
CA SER A 86 -6.93 -12.87 21.85
C SER A 86 -6.29 -14.25 21.72
N VAL A 87 -5.81 -14.58 20.53
CA VAL A 87 -5.07 -15.82 20.27
C VAL A 87 -3.57 -15.51 20.28
N VAL A 88 -2.82 -16.21 21.14
CA VAL A 88 -1.36 -16.07 21.23
C VAL A 88 -0.71 -17.33 20.67
N VAL A 89 0.20 -17.15 19.71
CA VAL A 89 1.02 -18.23 19.14
C VAL A 89 2.47 -17.99 19.60
N PRO A 90 3.03 -18.80 20.52
CA PRO A 90 4.38 -18.57 21.04
C PRO A 90 5.50 -18.73 20.03
N GLY A 91 5.22 -19.42 18.91
CA GLY A 91 6.15 -19.62 17.80
C GLY A 91 5.69 -18.90 16.53
N SER A 92 6.18 -19.37 15.38
CA SER A 92 5.80 -18.83 14.09
C SER A 92 4.39 -19.24 13.67
N LEU A 93 3.64 -18.31 13.07
CA LEU A 93 2.40 -18.57 12.37
C LEU A 93 2.66 -18.50 10.86
N THR A 94 2.51 -19.64 10.18
CA THR A 94 2.61 -19.72 8.71
C THR A 94 1.23 -19.85 8.10
N VAL A 95 0.91 -19.03 7.10
CA VAL A 95 -0.36 -19.05 6.38
C VAL A 95 -0.07 -19.26 4.89
N ASN A 96 -0.49 -20.40 4.32
CA ASN A 96 -0.30 -20.69 2.89
C ASN A 96 -1.19 -19.83 1.98
N GLY A 97 -2.32 -19.36 2.50
CA GLY A 97 -3.23 -18.46 1.82
C GLY A 97 -3.03 -17.01 2.21
N THR A 98 -4.10 -16.22 2.13
CA THR A 98 -4.08 -14.79 2.45
C THR A 98 -4.35 -14.55 3.93
N PHE A 99 -3.54 -13.69 4.56
CA PHE A 99 -3.86 -13.11 5.86
C PHE A 99 -4.62 -11.79 5.65
N SER A 100 -5.91 -11.76 5.95
CA SER A 100 -6.78 -10.59 5.74
C SER A 100 -7.21 -9.95 7.06
N ASN A 101 -7.16 -8.61 7.11
CA ASN A 101 -7.65 -7.82 8.24
C ASN A 101 -8.92 -7.07 7.82
N PRO A 102 -10.07 -7.28 8.48
CA PRO A 102 -11.29 -6.52 8.20
C PRO A 102 -11.04 -5.01 8.33
N SER A 103 -11.39 -4.24 7.29
CA SER A 103 -11.09 -2.80 7.21
C SER A 103 -12.29 -1.97 6.71
N ASP A 104 -13.49 -2.54 6.81
CA ASP A 104 -14.75 -1.91 6.38
C ASP A 104 -15.05 -0.63 7.19
N ILE A 105 -15.51 0.43 6.51
CA ILE A 105 -15.81 1.72 7.14
C ILE A 105 -16.89 1.59 8.23
N ARG A 106 -17.81 0.63 8.10
CA ARG A 106 -18.87 0.35 9.08
C ARG A 106 -18.34 -0.15 10.42
N LEU A 107 -17.10 -0.65 10.43
CA LEU A 107 -16.42 -1.12 11.63
C LEU A 107 -15.56 -0.03 12.29
N LYS A 108 -15.55 1.19 11.75
CA LYS A 108 -14.66 2.27 12.16
C LYS A 108 -15.44 3.49 12.62
N THR A 109 -14.90 4.18 13.62
CA THR A 109 -15.39 5.47 14.12
C THR A 109 -14.21 6.42 14.29
N GLY A 110 -14.46 7.73 14.38
CA GLY A 110 -13.40 8.72 14.60
C GLY A 110 -12.36 8.83 13.46
N VAL A 111 -12.76 8.54 12.22
CA VAL A 111 -11.86 8.56 11.05
C VAL A 111 -11.40 9.98 10.76
N THR A 112 -10.09 10.23 10.87
CA THR A 112 -9.44 11.52 10.62
C THR A 112 -8.16 11.32 9.81
N ASN A 113 -7.58 12.42 9.29
CA ASN A 113 -6.30 12.36 8.58
C ASN A 113 -5.18 11.88 9.50
N LEU A 114 -4.29 11.05 8.95
CA LEU A 114 -3.14 10.53 9.68
C LEU A 114 -2.18 11.67 10.05
N LYS A 115 -1.78 11.71 11.34
CA LYS A 115 -0.88 12.72 11.89
C LYS A 115 0.60 12.45 11.58
N TYR A 116 0.92 11.19 11.34
CA TYR A 116 2.27 10.70 11.07
C TYR A 116 2.54 10.64 9.57
N GLY A 117 3.79 10.86 9.19
CA GLY A 117 4.22 10.85 7.79
C GLY A 117 5.72 10.67 7.64
N LEU A 118 6.31 11.40 6.71
CA LEU A 118 7.73 11.29 6.36
C LEU A 118 8.64 11.62 7.54
N ASN A 119 8.27 12.61 8.35
CA ASN A 119 9.06 13.03 9.51
C ASN A 119 9.29 11.90 10.52
N GLU A 120 8.27 11.11 10.84
CA GLU A 120 8.39 9.99 11.77
C GLU A 120 9.20 8.85 11.14
N VAL A 121 8.95 8.54 9.86
CA VAL A 121 9.67 7.49 9.13
C VAL A 121 11.17 7.77 9.10
N LEU A 122 11.59 9.02 8.86
CA LEU A 122 13.00 9.41 8.84
C LEU A 122 13.69 9.30 10.21
N ARG A 123 12.92 9.27 11.31
CA ARG A 123 13.42 9.13 12.68
C ARG A 123 13.46 7.67 13.15
N LEU A 124 12.88 6.75 12.40
CA LEU A 124 12.97 5.33 12.69
C LEU A 124 14.40 4.84 12.46
N HIS A 125 14.83 3.88 13.28
CA HIS A 125 16.14 3.25 13.20
C HIS A 125 15.99 1.78 12.82
N PRO A 126 16.10 1.42 11.53
CA PRO A 126 16.13 0.03 11.10
C PRO A 126 17.39 -0.66 11.64
N VAL A 127 17.19 -1.78 12.33
CA VAL A 127 18.26 -2.57 12.94
C VAL A 127 18.26 -3.99 12.41
N SER A 128 19.40 -4.66 12.56
CA SER A 128 19.50 -6.11 12.42
C SER A 128 19.89 -6.75 13.75
N TRP A 129 19.30 -7.88 14.08
CA TRP A 129 19.46 -8.51 15.40
C TRP A 129 19.33 -10.03 15.29
N THR A 130 19.63 -10.74 16.38
CA THR A 130 19.44 -12.19 16.52
C THR A 130 18.73 -12.48 17.84
N TRP A 131 17.98 -13.57 17.91
CA TRP A 131 17.34 -13.97 19.15
C TRP A 131 18.37 -14.53 20.12
N LYS A 132 18.32 -14.09 21.39
CA LYS A 132 19.17 -14.64 22.46
C LYS A 132 18.99 -16.15 22.66
N THR A 133 17.81 -16.67 22.31
CA THR A 133 17.44 -18.09 22.42
C THR A 133 17.69 -18.88 21.14
N ASP A 134 18.08 -18.24 20.04
CA ASP A 134 18.33 -18.91 18.77
C ASP A 134 19.79 -19.34 18.69
N SER A 135 20.05 -20.62 18.92
CA SER A 135 21.39 -21.21 18.85
C SER A 135 22.00 -21.14 17.43
N GLU A 136 21.17 -21.01 16.40
CA GLU A 136 21.61 -20.86 15.00
C GLU A 136 22.01 -19.42 14.66
N ASN A 137 21.79 -18.47 15.59
CA ASN A 137 22.13 -17.06 15.45
C ASN A 137 21.61 -16.44 14.14
N ARG A 138 20.38 -16.81 13.73
CA ARG A 138 19.80 -16.36 12.46
C ARG A 138 19.49 -14.87 12.53
N ARG A 139 20.06 -14.13 11.58
CA ARG A 139 19.91 -12.67 11.51
C ARG A 139 18.50 -12.30 11.05
N GLN A 140 17.89 -11.39 11.80
CA GLN A 140 16.62 -10.76 11.53
C GLN A 140 16.83 -9.27 11.25
N VAL A 141 15.85 -8.64 10.62
CA VAL A 141 15.79 -7.19 10.41
C VAL A 141 14.48 -6.66 10.98
N GLY A 142 14.49 -5.46 11.53
CA GLY A 142 13.29 -4.85 12.07
C GLY A 142 13.57 -3.57 12.83
N LEU A 143 12.71 -3.29 13.80
CA LEU A 143 12.77 -2.12 14.66
C LEU A 143 12.79 -2.54 16.13
N ILE A 144 13.33 -1.69 17.00
CA ILE A 144 13.28 -1.87 18.45
C ILE A 144 12.02 -1.18 19.00
N ALA A 145 11.12 -1.96 19.61
CA ALA A 145 9.83 -1.46 20.12
C ALA A 145 9.98 -0.28 21.09
N GLN A 146 11.03 -0.30 21.93
CA GLN A 146 11.34 0.76 22.88
C GLN A 146 11.70 2.09 22.20
N GLU A 147 12.38 2.04 21.05
CA GLU A 147 12.77 3.21 20.25
C GLU A 147 11.58 3.76 19.45
N VAL A 148 10.69 2.87 18.99
CA VAL A 148 9.49 3.25 18.24
C VAL A 148 8.42 3.86 19.15
N ARG A 149 8.27 3.39 20.39
CA ARG A 149 7.25 3.84 21.34
C ARG A 149 7.11 5.37 21.48
N PRO A 150 8.17 6.17 21.65
CA PRO A 150 8.04 7.62 21.74
C PRO A 150 7.68 8.31 20.41
N LEU A 151 7.78 7.61 19.27
CA LEU A 151 7.47 8.13 17.93
C LEU A 151 6.08 7.75 17.47
N LEU A 152 5.72 6.46 17.63
CA LEU A 152 4.52 5.82 17.12
C LEU A 152 3.93 4.89 18.19
N PRO A 153 3.42 5.44 19.31
CA PRO A 153 2.98 4.64 20.46
C PRO A 153 1.85 3.66 20.10
N GLU A 154 1.00 3.99 19.14
CA GLU A 154 -0.13 3.14 18.70
C GLU A 154 0.31 1.86 17.99
N LEU A 155 1.58 1.76 17.58
CA LEU A 155 2.14 0.53 17.00
C LEU A 155 2.71 -0.43 18.03
N ILE A 156 2.74 -0.03 19.31
CA ILE A 156 3.29 -0.86 20.39
C ILE A 156 2.16 -1.58 21.12
N VAL A 157 2.31 -2.89 21.25
CA VAL A 157 1.42 -3.73 22.04
C VAL A 157 2.19 -4.18 23.28
N GLU A 158 1.66 -3.86 24.45
CA GLU A 158 2.26 -4.29 25.72
C GLU A 158 1.73 -5.66 26.14
N GLY A 159 2.66 -6.55 26.51
CA GLY A 159 2.35 -7.85 27.08
C GLY A 159 1.70 -7.74 28.47
N THR A 160 0.94 -8.78 28.82
CA THR A 160 0.32 -8.94 30.15
C THR A 160 1.22 -9.69 31.13
N ASP A 161 2.42 -10.07 30.71
CA ASP A 161 3.44 -10.67 31.56
C ASP A 161 4.02 -9.65 32.56
N LYS A 162 4.68 -10.14 33.61
CA LYS A 162 5.25 -9.27 34.66
C LYS A 162 6.28 -8.26 34.12
N GLY A 163 6.91 -8.56 32.99
CA GLY A 163 7.91 -7.70 32.35
C GLY A 163 7.33 -6.74 31.32
N HIS A 164 6.02 -6.79 31.05
CA HIS A 164 5.34 -5.99 30.03
C HIS A 164 6.08 -6.03 28.68
N LEU A 165 6.30 -7.24 28.16
CA LEU A 165 7.03 -7.46 26.92
C LEU A 165 6.40 -6.62 25.79
N LEU A 166 7.21 -5.75 25.17
CA LEU A 166 6.73 -4.91 24.07
C LEU A 166 6.80 -5.66 22.75
N SER A 167 5.69 -5.62 22.01
CA SER A 167 5.56 -6.17 20.66
C SER A 167 5.20 -5.08 19.66
N MET A 168 5.51 -5.30 18.39
CA MET A 168 5.30 -4.33 17.30
C MET A 168 4.16 -4.74 16.37
N ASN A 169 3.21 -3.85 16.14
CA ASN A 169 2.26 -3.94 15.03
C ASN A 169 2.91 -3.43 13.74
N TYR A 170 3.69 -4.27 13.08
CA TYR A 170 4.35 -3.93 11.81
C TYR A 170 3.35 -3.59 10.68
N LEU A 171 2.15 -4.20 10.68
CA LEU A 171 1.13 -3.90 9.68
C LEU A 171 0.58 -2.48 9.80
N GLY A 172 0.52 -1.94 11.03
CA GLY A 172 0.13 -0.55 11.27
C GLY A 172 1.14 0.48 10.73
N LEU A 173 2.37 0.08 10.41
CA LEU A 173 3.37 0.95 9.80
C LEU A 173 3.05 1.26 8.33
N LEU A 174 2.36 0.36 7.62
CA LEU A 174 2.04 0.50 6.20
C LEU A 174 1.31 1.81 5.84
N PRO A 175 0.20 2.23 6.50
CA PRO A 175 -0.44 3.50 6.18
C PRO A 175 0.46 4.72 6.43
N ILE A 176 1.37 4.66 7.39
CA ILE A 176 2.35 5.73 7.66
C ILE A 176 3.37 5.80 6.51
N MET A 177 3.86 4.65 6.04
CA MET A 177 4.76 4.58 4.89
C MET A 177 4.09 5.12 3.62
N ILE A 178 2.81 4.83 3.40
CA ILE A 178 2.05 5.38 2.26
C ILE A 178 2.02 6.91 2.34
N LYS A 179 1.70 7.47 3.52
CA LYS A 179 1.69 8.92 3.72
C LYS A 179 3.07 9.54 3.51
N ALA A 180 4.12 8.92 4.03
CA ALA A 180 5.50 9.38 3.85
C ALA A 180 5.91 9.43 2.37
N ILE A 181 5.55 8.42 1.58
CA ILE A 181 5.82 8.38 0.13
C ILE A 181 5.06 9.50 -0.59
N GLN A 182 3.80 9.77 -0.20
CA GLN A 182 3.02 10.88 -0.77
C GLN A 182 3.65 12.24 -0.49
N GLU A 183 4.10 12.47 0.75
CA GLU A 183 4.80 13.71 1.15
C GLU A 183 6.14 13.87 0.45
N GLN A 184 6.90 12.78 0.31
CA GLN A 184 8.14 12.76 -0.46
C GLN A 184 7.87 13.09 -1.94
N GLN A 185 6.82 12.53 -2.54
CA GLN A 185 6.44 12.82 -3.92
C GLN A 185 6.03 14.27 -4.13
N ALA A 186 5.34 14.88 -3.17
CA ALA A 186 5.03 16.31 -3.18
C ALA A 186 6.30 17.17 -3.17
N THR A 187 7.25 16.86 -2.29
CA THR A 187 8.54 17.56 -2.20
C THR A 187 9.32 17.45 -3.51
N ILE A 188 9.36 16.26 -4.13
CA ILE A 188 10.03 16.06 -5.43
C ILE A 188 9.40 16.93 -6.52
N ASN A 189 8.07 17.07 -6.53
CA ASN A 189 7.38 17.89 -7.53
C ASN A 189 7.66 19.38 -7.32
N GLU A 190 7.73 19.84 -6.07
CA GLU A 190 8.09 21.21 -5.73
C GLU A 190 9.52 21.56 -6.16
N LEU A 191 10.49 20.72 -5.79
CA LEU A 191 11.89 20.89 -6.20
C LEU A 191 12.05 20.91 -7.73
N ARG A 192 11.28 20.08 -8.45
CA ARG A 192 11.28 20.09 -9.92
C ARG A 192 10.77 21.41 -10.50
N ASN A 193 9.70 21.97 -9.92
CA ASN A 193 9.17 23.26 -10.35
C ASN A 193 10.17 24.39 -10.08
N GLU A 194 10.86 24.36 -8.94
CA GLU A 194 11.93 25.31 -8.62
C GLU A 194 13.08 25.24 -9.61
N ILE A 195 13.52 24.03 -9.99
CA ILE A 195 14.57 23.85 -10.99
C ILE A 195 14.15 24.47 -12.34
N VAL A 196 12.91 24.24 -12.79
CA VAL A 196 12.40 24.84 -14.04
C VAL A 196 12.35 26.38 -13.94
N ALA A 197 11.89 26.92 -12.81
CA ALA A 197 11.85 28.37 -12.60
C ALA A 197 13.26 28.99 -12.59
N GLN A 198 14.23 28.32 -11.98
CA GLN A 198 15.64 28.76 -11.98
C GLN A 198 16.25 28.71 -13.38
N GLN A 199 15.98 27.66 -14.15
CA GLN A 199 16.43 27.53 -15.54
C GLN A 199 15.89 28.69 -16.40
N ASN A 200 14.59 29.00 -16.29
CA ASN A 200 13.97 30.10 -17.01
C ASN A 200 14.57 31.47 -16.63
N ARG A 201 14.96 31.66 -15.37
CA ARG A 201 15.59 32.91 -14.90
C ARG A 201 17.03 33.09 -15.40
N SER A 202 17.72 31.98 -15.68
CA SER A 202 19.11 31.97 -16.18
C SER A 202 19.25 32.08 -17.70
N ALA A 203 18.14 32.02 -18.45
CA ALA A 203 18.16 32.18 -19.91
C ALA A 203 18.53 33.64 -20.28
N PRO A 204 19.51 33.89 -21.18
CA PRO A 204 19.94 35.23 -21.49
C PRO A 204 18.83 36.03 -22.18
N LEU A 205 18.58 37.25 -21.67
CA LEU A 205 17.78 38.28 -22.33
C LEU A 205 18.40 38.56 -23.71
N LYS A 206 17.87 37.96 -24.78
CA LYS A 206 18.22 38.34 -26.15
C LYS A 206 17.86 39.83 -26.36
N PRO A 207 18.74 40.65 -26.97
CA PRO A 207 18.47 42.07 -27.13
C PRO A 207 17.30 42.29 -28.09
N ALA A 208 16.42 43.22 -27.72
CA ALA A 208 15.36 43.71 -28.57
C ALA A 208 15.95 44.51 -29.76
N ALA A 209 16.25 43.83 -30.87
CA ALA A 209 16.51 44.50 -32.15
C ALA A 209 16.39 43.52 -33.33
N SER A 210 15.22 43.50 -33.98
CA SER A 210 15.08 43.72 -35.43
C SER A 210 13.66 43.40 -35.87
N ARG A 211 12.90 44.48 -36.09
CA ARG A 211 11.61 44.51 -36.77
C ARG A 211 11.83 44.19 -38.25
N ALA A 212 11.48 42.98 -38.71
CA ALA A 212 11.00 42.66 -40.05
C ALA A 212 10.80 41.14 -40.22
N GLU A 213 9.61 40.77 -40.71
CA GLU A 213 9.28 39.54 -41.45
C GLU A 213 9.28 38.19 -40.70
N SER A 214 8.11 37.79 -40.18
CA SER A 214 7.50 36.46 -40.40
C SER A 214 6.28 36.27 -39.48
N THR A 215 5.10 36.11 -40.07
CA THR A 215 3.80 36.08 -39.38
C THR A 215 3.42 34.69 -38.85
N GLU A 216 4.38 33.98 -38.26
CA GLU A 216 4.14 32.79 -37.44
C GLU A 216 5.00 32.92 -36.18
N MET A 217 4.36 33.14 -35.03
CA MET A 217 5.07 33.09 -33.75
C MET A 217 5.44 31.62 -33.45
N VAL A 218 6.57 31.16 -33.99
CA VAL A 218 7.13 29.84 -33.69
C VAL A 218 7.80 29.92 -32.31
N HIS A 219 7.27 29.16 -31.35
CA HIS A 219 7.90 29.02 -30.04
C HIS A 219 8.82 27.80 -30.08
N SER A 220 10.08 28.00 -29.68
CA SER A 220 11.05 26.91 -29.54
C SER A 220 11.45 26.69 -28.09
N VAL A 221 11.48 25.42 -27.67
CA VAL A 221 12.04 24.96 -26.39
C VAL A 221 13.20 24.02 -26.70
N ASN A 222 14.29 24.12 -25.94
CA ASN A 222 15.46 23.27 -26.10
C ASN A 222 16.00 22.82 -24.74
N GLY A 223 16.80 21.76 -24.76
CA GLY A 223 17.43 21.22 -23.56
C GLY A 223 18.38 20.08 -23.88
N ASN A 224 18.98 19.52 -22.84
CA ASN A 224 19.84 18.34 -22.94
C ASN A 224 19.25 17.22 -22.08
N VAL A 225 19.35 15.99 -22.54
CA VAL A 225 18.95 14.79 -21.77
C VAL A 225 20.01 13.70 -21.93
N VAL A 226 20.14 12.83 -20.93
CA VAL A 226 21.01 11.65 -20.98
C VAL A 226 20.14 10.41 -20.95
N THR A 227 20.36 9.50 -21.90
CA THR A 227 19.64 8.23 -21.97
C THR A 227 20.08 7.25 -20.88
N ASP A 228 19.17 6.39 -20.46
CA ASP A 228 19.43 5.37 -19.44
C ASP A 228 20.24 4.17 -19.99
N GLU A 229 20.35 3.10 -19.20
CA GLU A 229 21.02 1.85 -19.58
C GLU A 229 20.36 1.13 -20.78
N LYS A 230 19.12 1.47 -21.12
CA LYS A 230 18.39 0.95 -22.28
C LYS A 230 18.42 1.91 -23.46
N GLY A 231 19.13 3.04 -23.34
CA GLY A 231 19.20 4.06 -24.37
C GLY A 231 17.92 4.91 -24.45
N GLU A 232 17.09 4.97 -23.40
CA GLU A 232 15.86 5.76 -23.42
C GLU A 232 15.93 6.95 -22.46
N ALA A 233 15.31 8.07 -22.85
CA ALA A 233 15.20 9.27 -22.06
C ALA A 233 13.83 9.91 -22.25
N ILE A 234 13.16 10.24 -21.13
CA ILE A 234 11.91 10.99 -21.16
C ILE A 234 12.22 12.47 -21.02
N VAL A 235 11.77 13.26 -21.98
CA VAL A 235 11.86 14.72 -21.95
C VAL A 235 10.50 15.28 -21.59
N PHE A 236 10.44 16.02 -20.48
CA PHE A 236 9.24 16.72 -20.04
C PHE A 236 9.24 18.16 -20.58
N LEU A 237 8.10 18.57 -21.12
CA LEU A 237 7.86 19.90 -21.63
C LEU A 237 7.04 20.72 -20.61
N PRO A 238 7.08 22.06 -20.68
CA PRO A 238 6.22 22.91 -19.87
C PRO A 238 4.74 22.56 -20.05
N ARG A 239 3.94 22.66 -18.96
CA ARG A 239 2.55 22.19 -18.93
C ARG A 239 1.62 22.80 -19.98
N ASP A 240 1.93 24.02 -20.42
CA ASP A 240 1.12 24.76 -21.39
C ASP A 240 1.58 24.52 -22.84
N PHE A 241 2.71 23.82 -23.04
CA PHE A 241 3.35 23.74 -24.34
C PHE A 241 2.53 22.89 -25.33
N GLU A 242 2.02 21.73 -24.91
CA GLU A 242 1.17 20.88 -25.76
C GLU A 242 -0.19 21.53 -26.05
N THR A 243 -0.76 22.27 -25.09
CA THR A 243 -2.08 22.89 -25.25
C THR A 243 -2.06 24.17 -26.09
N SER A 244 -0.93 24.88 -26.13
CA SER A 244 -0.81 26.17 -26.82
C SER A 244 -0.15 26.08 -28.19
N HIS A 245 0.33 24.90 -28.61
CA HIS A 245 1.02 24.71 -29.88
C HIS A 245 0.53 23.50 -30.66
N ARG A 246 0.68 23.56 -31.98
CA ARG A 246 0.47 22.43 -32.90
C ARG A 246 1.70 22.28 -33.80
N ASP A 247 1.70 21.22 -34.62
CA ASP A 247 2.72 20.95 -35.65
C ASP A 247 4.16 20.90 -35.10
N PHE A 248 4.37 20.04 -34.09
CA PHE A 248 5.66 19.91 -33.44
C PHE A 248 6.75 19.40 -34.39
N ARG A 249 7.89 20.08 -34.40
CA ARG A 249 9.10 19.61 -35.09
C ARG A 249 10.19 19.36 -34.08
N TYR A 250 10.94 18.29 -34.29
CA TYR A 250 12.00 17.83 -33.41
C TYR A 250 13.35 17.94 -34.12
N GLN A 251 14.34 18.48 -33.42
CA GLN A 251 15.74 18.42 -33.82
C GLN A 251 16.52 17.80 -32.68
N LEU A 252 17.27 16.73 -32.98
CA LEU A 252 18.11 16.02 -32.03
C LEU A 252 19.56 16.09 -32.49
N THR A 253 20.48 16.30 -31.55
CA THR A 253 21.92 16.28 -31.79
C THR A 253 22.60 15.50 -30.68
N VAL A 254 23.23 14.39 -31.02
CA VAL A 254 24.03 13.60 -30.08
C VAL A 254 25.33 14.32 -29.76
N ILE A 255 25.74 14.28 -28.48
CA ILE A 255 26.92 14.97 -27.97
C ILE A 255 27.88 13.96 -27.35
N GLY A 256 29.17 14.10 -27.67
CA GLY A 256 30.27 13.33 -27.06
C GLY A 256 30.58 12.02 -27.79
N GLN A 257 29.58 11.15 -27.94
CA GLN A 257 29.72 9.89 -28.69
C GLN A 257 28.77 9.83 -29.88
N PHE A 258 29.25 9.29 -31.00
CA PHE A 258 28.40 9.08 -32.17
C PHE A 258 27.39 7.97 -31.85
N ALA A 259 26.12 8.31 -31.98
CA ALA A 259 24.96 7.47 -31.70
C ALA A 259 23.82 7.91 -32.62
N GLN A 260 22.96 6.97 -33.01
CA GLN A 260 21.71 7.28 -33.70
C GLN A 260 20.67 7.65 -32.64
N ALA A 261 19.97 8.77 -32.84
CA ALA A 261 18.92 9.24 -31.94
C ALA A 261 17.60 9.42 -32.70
N ILE A 262 16.51 8.92 -32.12
CA ILE A 262 15.15 9.08 -32.65
C ILE A 262 14.23 9.61 -31.56
N VAL A 263 13.13 10.22 -31.97
CA VAL A 263 11.96 10.41 -31.11
C VAL A 263 11.17 9.10 -31.16
N SER A 264 11.22 8.29 -30.11
CA SER A 264 10.53 7.00 -30.04
C SER A 264 9.06 7.14 -29.65
N ARG A 265 8.72 8.24 -28.98
CA ARG A 265 7.34 8.64 -28.68
C ARG A 265 7.22 10.15 -28.84
N GLU A 266 6.32 10.58 -29.73
CA GLU A 266 5.97 11.99 -29.90
C GLU A 266 5.36 12.58 -28.62
N ILE A 267 5.22 13.91 -28.61
CA ILE A 267 4.65 14.64 -27.47
C ILE A 267 3.26 14.14 -27.16
N LYS A 268 3.10 13.69 -25.91
CA LYS A 268 1.83 13.33 -25.29
C LYS A 268 1.96 13.50 -23.78
N ASP A 269 0.94 14.04 -23.13
CA ASP A 269 0.94 14.32 -21.70
C ASP A 269 2.12 15.21 -21.27
N ASN A 270 2.44 16.22 -22.10
CA ASN A 270 3.57 17.14 -21.98
C ASN A 270 4.93 16.44 -21.89
N CYS A 271 5.10 15.28 -22.52
CA CYS A 271 6.41 14.63 -22.61
C CYS A 271 6.61 13.92 -23.94
N PHE A 272 7.87 13.80 -24.38
CA PHE A 272 8.26 12.95 -25.50
C PHE A 272 9.44 12.07 -25.09
N VAL A 273 9.67 10.99 -25.83
CA VAL A 273 10.74 10.04 -25.51
C VAL A 273 11.79 10.06 -26.60
N VAL A 274 13.04 10.23 -26.19
CA VAL A 274 14.23 10.09 -27.03
C VAL A 274 14.80 8.70 -26.82
N LYS A 275 15.15 8.02 -27.91
CA LYS A 275 15.84 6.74 -27.88
C LYS A 275 17.14 6.80 -28.67
N THR A 276 18.20 6.25 -28.10
CA THR A 276 19.50 6.10 -28.73
C THR A 276 19.87 4.63 -28.91
N ASP A 277 20.68 4.33 -29.92
CA ASP A 277 21.20 2.99 -30.18
C ASP A 277 22.25 2.52 -29.14
N LYS A 278 22.77 3.45 -28.35
CA LYS A 278 23.72 3.22 -27.26
C LYS A 278 23.19 3.75 -25.92
N PRO A 279 23.56 3.14 -24.78
CA PRO A 279 23.20 3.64 -23.47
C PRO A 279 24.00 4.88 -23.07
N ASN A 280 23.49 5.66 -22.11
CA ASN A 280 24.19 6.81 -21.52
C ASN A 280 24.67 7.86 -22.54
N VAL A 281 23.89 8.09 -23.60
CA VAL A 281 24.19 9.09 -24.63
C VAL A 281 23.55 10.42 -24.22
N LYS A 282 24.34 11.49 -24.26
CA LYS A 282 23.83 12.85 -24.10
C LYS A 282 23.26 13.34 -25.42
N VAL A 283 21.99 13.75 -25.41
CA VAL A 283 21.28 14.28 -26.58
C VAL A 283 20.83 15.70 -26.28
N SER A 284 21.27 16.64 -27.11
CA SER A 284 20.69 17.99 -27.19
C SER A 284 19.45 17.91 -28.07
N TRP A 285 18.34 18.44 -27.57
CA TRP A 285 17.06 18.41 -28.25
C TRP A 285 16.50 19.83 -28.37
N GLN A 286 15.78 20.06 -29.46
CA GLN A 286 15.01 21.27 -29.70
C GLN A 286 13.66 20.86 -30.27
N VAL A 287 12.59 21.40 -29.67
CA VAL A 287 11.23 21.25 -30.15
C VAL A 287 10.74 22.64 -30.56
N THR A 288 10.13 22.73 -31.73
CA THR A 288 9.38 23.91 -32.17
C THR A 288 7.92 23.57 -32.33
N GLY A 289 7.05 24.50 -31.96
CA GLY A 289 5.61 24.41 -32.20
C GLY A 289 5.08 25.71 -32.79
N SER A 290 4.12 25.61 -33.69
CA SER A 290 3.35 26.76 -34.17
C SER A 290 2.28 27.09 -33.13
N ARG A 291 2.19 28.34 -32.69
CA ARG A 291 1.23 28.74 -31.67
C ARG A 291 -0.20 28.61 -32.21
N HIS A 292 -1.06 27.91 -31.47
CA HIS A 292 -2.48 27.77 -31.79
C HIS A 292 -3.30 28.41 -30.66
N ASP A 293 -3.50 29.73 -30.73
CA ASP A 293 -4.32 30.44 -29.76
C ASP A 293 -5.82 30.20 -30.05
N LEU A 294 -6.49 29.38 -29.24
CA LEU A 294 -7.96 29.22 -29.27
C LEU A 294 -8.72 30.52 -28.94
N PHE A 295 -8.04 31.57 -28.47
CA PHE A 295 -8.64 32.86 -28.12
C PHE A 295 -8.67 33.88 -29.28
N ALA A 296 -7.90 33.67 -30.36
CA ALA A 296 -7.79 34.63 -31.46
C ALA A 296 -8.91 34.51 -32.53
N ASN A 297 -9.71 33.44 -32.49
CA ASN A 297 -10.81 33.23 -33.45
C ASN A 297 -12.19 33.67 -32.94
N ALA A 298 -12.30 34.23 -31.73
CA ALA A 298 -13.56 34.79 -31.19
C ALA A 298 -13.71 36.31 -31.41
N ASN A 299 -12.67 37.00 -31.91
CA ASN A 299 -12.68 38.43 -32.23
C ASN A 299 -12.16 38.71 -33.66
N ARG A 300 -12.64 37.92 -34.64
CA ARG A 300 -12.61 38.30 -36.05
C ARG A 300 -14.04 38.56 -36.50
N GLU A 301 -14.50 39.80 -36.33
CA GLU A 301 -15.43 40.41 -37.28
C GLU A 301 -14.62 40.89 -38.50
#